data_AF-A0A9D7Z1D5-F1
#
_entry.id   AF-A0A9D7Z1D5-F1
#
_cell.length_a   1.000
_cell.length_b   1.000
_cell.length_c   1.000
_cell.angle_alpha   90.00
_cell.angle_beta   90.00
_cell.angle_gamma   90.00
#
_symmetry.space_group_name_H-M   'P 1'
#
loop_
_entity.id
_entity.type
_entity.pdbx_description
1 polymer ?
#
loop_
_entity_poly.entity_id
_entity_poly.type
_entity_poly.pdbx_seq_one_letter_code
_entity_poly.pdbx_strand_id
1 'polypeptide(L)'
;MFGIPWHKLPTFFGLLKLVQFRGKLRKENLHDTSQLPNSDKLPKPAPITGDRQLKVRSADGSYNDLEHPEMGMAGTRFGRNVPLQDAKFDEKNLLTPNPRTVSRVLLARDEFQPATILNLLAASWIQFQTHDWFSHGGNQRDKKFEIPVEKDDSWSTEHGPMTINKTLEDKSRTGDTNNPATFINEVTHWWDASQIYGSNQQTIDALRSHVDGKMLIGEDGLLPFHPENGIDKVGFAGTWWVGLSMLHTLFVKEHNTVCDRLKKIYPEWTDNELFDHARLIIAALTAKIHTVEWTPAILPHPVTDIALNSNWWGLLGEDFKKRWGRVGDSELLSGIVGSPTDHHTAPYYLTQEFVSVYRMHPLIPDDLEFHAVSNGKLLHKKEFSEITGKNTRGTLKEISMPDLFYSFGTSYPGAVRLHNYPRFLRQLSGELLGDDTPAFDLAAVDILRDRERGVPRYNRFRELLGRGKVKSFEEITSNKQWIKELREVYNNDIDSVDLMVGLFAEDLPEGFGFSDTAFRVFILMASRRLKSDRFFTKDYTAEVYTQFGLDWIDNNTFLTILRRHHPELAPAFFGISNGFKPWRKVG
;
A
#
# COMPACT_ATOMS: atom_id res chain seq x y z
N MET A 1 14.72 33.39 -2.08
CA MET A 1 14.06 32.08 -2.30
C MET A 1 14.27 31.09 -1.14
N PHE A 2 14.79 31.53 0.02
CA PHE A 2 14.89 30.71 1.23
C PHE A 2 13.55 30.80 2.00
N GLY A 3 12.95 29.66 2.34
CA GLY A 3 11.70 29.58 3.11
C GLY A 3 10.40 29.38 2.33
N ILE A 4 10.43 29.38 0.99
CA ILE A 4 9.24 29.05 0.17
C ILE A 4 9.12 27.51 0.07
N PRO A 5 7.95 26.92 0.41
CA PRO A 5 7.71 25.50 0.21
C PRO A 5 7.93 25.08 -1.25
N TRP A 6 8.49 23.88 -1.47
CA TRP A 6 8.89 23.42 -2.81
C TRP A 6 7.73 23.38 -3.82
N HIS A 7 6.52 23.07 -3.36
CA HIS A 7 5.29 23.00 -4.16
C HIS A 7 4.72 24.39 -4.51
N LYS A 8 5.29 25.49 -3.97
CA LYS A 8 4.97 26.87 -4.35
C LYS A 8 6.01 27.48 -5.28
N LEU A 9 7.07 26.74 -5.63
CA LEU A 9 8.10 27.19 -6.56
C LEU A 9 7.66 26.94 -8.01
N PRO A 10 8.19 27.70 -8.99
CA PRO A 10 8.05 27.33 -10.40
C PRO A 10 8.53 25.89 -10.65
N THR A 11 7.86 25.18 -11.55
CA THR A 11 7.98 23.72 -11.73
C THR A 11 9.43 23.24 -11.80
N PHE A 12 10.29 23.91 -12.57
CA PHE A 12 11.71 23.57 -12.68
C PHE A 12 12.44 23.57 -11.32
N PHE A 13 12.26 24.61 -10.51
CA PHE A 13 12.88 24.71 -9.18
C PHE A 13 12.26 23.71 -8.20
N GLY A 14 10.96 23.43 -8.31
CA GLY A 14 10.31 22.36 -7.56
C GLY A 14 10.91 20.98 -7.84
N LEU A 15 11.16 20.66 -9.12
CA LEU A 15 11.81 19.40 -9.52
C LEU A 15 13.23 19.29 -8.97
N LEU A 16 14.03 20.35 -9.06
CA LEU A 16 15.38 20.37 -8.46
C LEU A 16 15.33 20.11 -6.96
N LYS A 17 14.33 20.66 -6.25
CA LYS A 17 14.13 20.38 -4.82
C LYS A 17 13.78 18.93 -4.55
N LEU A 18 12.90 18.31 -5.34
CA LEU A 18 12.57 16.89 -5.18
C LEU A 18 13.78 15.98 -5.39
N VAL A 19 14.63 16.28 -6.39
CA VAL A 19 15.89 15.54 -6.61
C VAL A 19 16.82 15.69 -5.40
N GLN A 20 16.98 16.90 -4.87
CA GLN A 20 17.78 17.16 -3.66
C GLN A 20 17.24 16.39 -2.45
N PHE A 21 15.92 16.40 -2.23
CA PHE A 21 15.29 15.67 -1.14
C PHE A 21 15.55 14.17 -1.25
N ARG A 22 15.27 13.59 -2.42
CA ARG A 22 15.45 12.16 -2.66
C ARG A 22 16.90 11.74 -2.47
N GLY A 23 17.85 12.51 -3.00
CA GLY A 23 19.29 12.24 -2.85
C GLY A 23 19.73 12.26 -1.39
N LYS A 24 19.28 13.27 -0.62
CA LYS A 24 19.58 13.35 0.82
C LYS A 24 18.98 12.19 1.60
N LEU A 25 17.70 11.90 1.38
CA LEU A 25 16.99 10.80 2.03
C LEU A 25 17.64 9.43 1.72
N ARG A 26 18.07 9.20 0.48
CA ARG A 26 18.80 7.98 0.10
C ARG A 26 20.13 7.82 0.84
N LYS A 27 20.78 8.92 1.24
CA LYS A 27 22.05 8.91 1.96
C LYS A 27 21.87 8.76 3.47
N GLU A 28 20.83 9.38 4.01
CA GLU A 28 20.70 9.60 5.46
C GLU A 28 19.56 8.82 6.12
N ASN A 29 18.61 8.26 5.36
CA ASN A 29 17.34 7.71 5.87
C ASN A 29 17.08 6.28 5.41
N LEU A 30 18.14 5.48 5.25
CA LEU A 30 18.05 4.04 5.00
C LEU A 30 18.94 3.33 6.00
N HIS A 31 18.32 2.67 6.98
CA HIS A 31 19.01 2.02 8.08
C HIS A 31 18.67 0.53 8.11
N ASP A 32 19.72 -0.28 8.16
CA ASP A 32 19.65 -1.72 8.12
C ASP A 32 19.37 -2.32 9.50
N THR A 33 18.43 -3.26 9.56
CA THR A 33 18.08 -4.04 10.75
C THR A 33 18.35 -5.53 10.57
N SER A 34 18.66 -5.99 9.34
CA SER A 34 18.88 -7.40 9.05
C SER A 34 20.16 -7.92 9.71
N GLN A 35 21.18 -7.05 9.84
CA GLN A 35 22.47 -7.36 10.45
C GLN A 35 22.47 -7.23 11.99
N LEU A 36 21.34 -6.84 12.61
CA LEU A 36 21.26 -6.85 14.07
C LEU A 36 21.42 -8.30 14.59
N PRO A 37 21.96 -8.50 15.81
CA PRO A 37 22.33 -9.83 16.32
C PRO A 37 21.29 -10.93 16.12
N ASN A 38 21.78 -12.17 16.02
CA ASN A 38 21.00 -13.39 15.79
C ASN A 38 20.31 -13.46 14.40
N SER A 39 20.89 -12.82 13.38
CA SER A 39 20.38 -12.89 12.00
C SER A 39 20.45 -14.31 11.42
N ASP A 40 21.34 -15.16 11.94
CA ASP A 40 21.47 -16.58 11.60
C ASP A 40 20.21 -17.42 11.92
N LYS A 41 19.34 -16.90 12.79
CA LYS A 41 18.04 -17.52 13.16
C LYS A 41 16.90 -17.11 12.25
N LEU A 42 17.09 -16.15 11.34
CA LEU A 42 16.09 -15.79 10.34
C LEU A 42 15.96 -16.91 9.29
N PRO A 43 14.80 -17.01 8.60
CA PRO A 43 14.62 -17.97 7.52
C PRO A 43 15.74 -17.85 6.48
N LYS A 44 16.22 -19.00 6.00
CA LYS A 44 17.22 -19.06 4.94
C LYS A 44 16.54 -19.37 3.60
N PRO A 45 17.01 -18.77 2.50
CA PRO A 45 16.47 -19.01 1.18
C PRO A 45 16.64 -20.49 0.80
N ALA A 46 15.57 -21.12 0.30
CA ALA A 46 15.64 -22.48 -0.21
C ALA A 46 16.51 -22.51 -1.48
N PRO A 47 17.36 -23.53 -1.70
CA PRO A 47 18.14 -23.62 -2.95
C PRO A 47 17.21 -23.67 -4.17
N ILE A 48 17.44 -22.80 -5.16
CA ILE A 48 16.80 -22.92 -6.48
C ILE A 48 17.75 -23.67 -7.40
N THR A 49 17.26 -24.70 -8.08
CA THR A 49 18.09 -25.53 -8.96
C THR A 49 18.34 -24.84 -10.31
N GLY A 50 19.60 -24.93 -10.77
CA GLY A 50 20.02 -24.39 -12.06
C GLY A 50 19.81 -22.88 -12.19
N ASP A 51 19.58 -22.42 -13.42
CA ASP A 51 19.51 -20.99 -13.74
C ASP A 51 18.10 -20.40 -13.57
N ARG A 52 17.13 -21.13 -12.99
CA ARG A 52 15.74 -20.66 -12.85
C ARG A 52 15.65 -19.36 -12.06
N GLN A 53 16.45 -19.23 -10.99
CA GLN A 53 16.55 -18.01 -10.19
C GLN A 53 16.95 -16.77 -11.02
N LEU A 54 17.57 -16.95 -12.19
CA LEU A 54 17.94 -15.84 -13.06
C LEU A 54 16.74 -15.29 -13.86
N LYS A 55 15.63 -16.01 -13.95
CA LYS A 55 14.53 -15.65 -14.87
C LYS A 55 13.16 -15.60 -14.22
N VAL A 56 13.04 -15.88 -12.92
CA VAL A 56 11.74 -15.94 -12.25
C VAL A 56 11.75 -15.23 -10.90
N ARG A 57 10.61 -14.67 -10.51
CA ARG A 57 10.38 -14.25 -9.12
C ARG A 57 10.08 -15.50 -8.29
N SER A 58 10.92 -15.78 -7.30
CA SER A 58 10.75 -16.90 -6.38
C SER A 58 9.46 -16.76 -5.55
N ALA A 59 9.03 -17.85 -4.91
CA ALA A 59 7.78 -17.87 -4.17
C ALA A 59 7.79 -17.02 -2.90
N ASP A 60 8.93 -16.98 -2.22
CA ASP A 60 9.17 -16.25 -0.97
C ASP A 60 9.92 -14.93 -1.17
N GLY A 61 10.25 -14.56 -2.41
CA GLY A 61 10.99 -13.34 -2.73
C GLY A 61 12.51 -13.47 -2.58
N SER A 62 13.05 -14.65 -2.28
CA SER A 62 14.49 -14.91 -2.31
C SER A 62 15.13 -14.79 -3.71
N TYR A 63 16.45 -14.65 -3.78
CA TYR A 63 17.25 -14.53 -5.02
C TYR A 63 16.89 -13.35 -5.94
N ASN A 64 16.22 -12.33 -5.40
CA ASN A 64 16.11 -11.04 -6.09
C ASN A 64 17.47 -10.33 -6.09
N ASP A 65 18.16 -10.28 -4.95
CA ASP A 65 19.60 -10.04 -4.99
C ASP A 65 20.32 -11.39 -5.08
N LEU A 66 21.28 -11.52 -6.01
CA LEU A 66 21.98 -12.79 -6.25
C LEU A 66 23.18 -12.99 -5.32
N GLU A 67 23.71 -11.91 -4.74
CA GLU A 67 24.80 -11.95 -3.77
C GLU A 67 24.25 -12.12 -2.34
N HIS A 68 23.05 -11.60 -2.10
CA HIS A 68 22.29 -11.68 -0.85
C HIS A 68 20.90 -12.29 -1.07
N PRO A 69 20.79 -13.61 -1.30
CA PRO A 69 19.52 -14.24 -1.68
C PRO A 69 18.39 -14.12 -0.65
N GLU A 70 18.69 -13.82 0.60
CA GLU A 70 17.71 -13.55 1.66
C GLU A 70 17.09 -12.14 1.59
N MET A 71 17.67 -11.22 0.82
CA MET A 71 17.24 -9.83 0.79
C MET A 71 15.78 -9.71 0.34
N GLY A 72 14.97 -9.01 1.14
CA GLY A 72 13.55 -8.78 0.85
C GLY A 72 12.64 -10.01 0.86
N MET A 73 13.15 -11.18 1.23
CA MET A 73 12.38 -12.42 1.35
C MET A 73 11.33 -12.32 2.46
N ALA A 74 10.21 -13.03 2.34
CA ALA A 74 9.22 -13.17 3.40
C ALA A 74 9.86 -13.77 4.67
N GLY A 75 9.40 -13.32 5.84
CA GLY A 75 9.95 -13.71 7.13
C GLY A 75 11.24 -12.96 7.53
N THR A 76 11.65 -11.93 6.78
CA THR A 76 12.79 -11.07 7.12
C THR A 76 12.37 -9.79 7.84
N ARG A 77 13.33 -9.09 8.44
CA ARG A 77 13.08 -7.92 9.28
C ARG A 77 12.73 -6.69 8.45
N PHE A 78 11.80 -5.87 8.95
CA PHE A 78 11.62 -4.51 8.45
C PHE A 78 12.85 -3.63 8.73
N GLY A 79 13.26 -2.82 7.75
CA GLY A 79 14.25 -1.77 7.91
C GLY A 79 13.70 -0.51 8.64
N ARG A 80 14.50 0.55 8.67
CA ARG A 80 14.10 1.86 9.22
C ARG A 80 14.45 3.03 8.29
N ASN A 81 13.60 4.06 8.26
CA ASN A 81 13.91 5.35 7.62
C ASN A 81 14.41 6.42 8.61
N VAL A 82 14.41 6.09 9.89
CA VAL A 82 14.95 6.93 10.96
C VAL A 82 16.18 6.27 11.56
N PRO A 83 17.14 7.03 12.10
CA PRO A 83 18.29 6.46 12.76
C PRO A 83 17.88 5.49 13.85
N LEU A 84 18.62 4.37 14.00
CA LEU A 84 18.23 3.30 14.93
C LEU A 84 18.13 3.79 16.38
N GLN A 85 18.95 4.77 16.78
CA GLN A 85 18.86 5.39 18.10
C GLN A 85 17.58 6.20 18.33
N ASP A 86 16.87 6.61 17.28
CA ASP A 86 15.59 7.32 17.35
C ASP A 86 14.40 6.35 17.33
N ALA A 87 14.60 5.09 16.96
CA ALA A 87 13.56 4.06 16.92
C ALA A 87 13.26 3.49 18.33
N LYS A 88 12.78 4.33 19.26
CA LYS A 88 12.65 3.97 20.69
C LYS A 88 11.24 3.54 21.07
N PHE A 89 11.14 2.43 21.80
CA PHE A 89 9.93 2.05 22.53
C PHE A 89 9.89 2.78 23.87
N ASP A 90 9.01 3.78 24.01
CA ASP A 90 8.78 4.50 25.26
C ASP A 90 7.62 3.87 26.03
N GLU A 91 7.94 2.88 26.86
CA GLU A 91 6.95 2.15 27.65
C GLU A 91 6.18 3.06 28.62
N LYS A 92 6.84 4.09 29.18
CA LYS A 92 6.22 4.98 30.18
C LYS A 92 5.12 5.84 29.57
N ASN A 93 5.35 6.35 28.35
CA ASN A 93 4.40 7.20 27.65
C ASN A 93 3.59 6.46 26.60
N LEU A 94 3.58 5.12 26.65
CA LEU A 94 2.93 4.29 25.64
C LEU A 94 1.43 4.60 25.51
N LEU A 95 0.76 4.84 26.63
CA LEU A 95 -0.67 5.19 26.70
C LEU A 95 -0.90 6.69 26.86
N THR A 96 0.09 7.54 26.59
CA THR A 96 0.01 8.99 26.80
C THR A 96 0.21 9.77 25.48
N PRO A 97 -0.77 10.60 25.08
CA PRO A 97 -2.14 10.63 25.57
C PRO A 97 -2.87 9.31 25.27
N ASN A 98 -4.01 9.08 25.92
CA ASN A 98 -4.75 7.82 25.79
C ASN A 98 -5.14 7.56 24.31
N PRO A 99 -4.76 6.40 23.71
CA PRO A 99 -5.09 6.08 22.32
C PRO A 99 -6.59 6.11 22.00
N ARG A 100 -7.46 5.74 22.95
CA ARG A 100 -8.91 5.81 22.79
C ARG A 100 -9.41 7.25 22.81
N THR A 101 -8.85 8.11 23.67
CA THR A 101 -9.16 9.56 23.64
C THR A 101 -8.75 10.17 22.30
N VAL A 102 -7.57 9.83 21.76
CA VAL A 102 -7.15 10.26 20.41
C VAL A 102 -8.13 9.79 19.34
N SER A 103 -8.53 8.51 19.37
CA SER A 103 -9.53 7.94 18.45
C SER A 103 -10.87 8.68 18.50
N ARG A 104 -11.39 8.95 19.70
CA ARG A 104 -12.69 9.63 19.89
C ARG A 104 -12.66 11.10 19.48
N VAL A 105 -11.63 11.84 19.89
CA VAL A 105 -11.63 13.30 19.81
C VAL A 105 -11.05 13.82 18.50
N LEU A 106 -10.07 13.14 17.91
CA LEU A 106 -9.34 13.67 16.75
C LEU A 106 -9.59 12.89 15.45
N LEU A 107 -9.97 11.62 15.55
CA LEU A 107 -10.03 10.73 14.39
C LEU A 107 -11.46 10.41 13.96
N ALA A 108 -12.38 10.23 14.91
CA ALA A 108 -13.78 9.89 14.68
C ALA A 108 -14.42 10.70 13.55
N ARG A 109 -15.01 10.02 12.55
CA ARG A 109 -15.78 10.69 11.51
C ARG A 109 -17.16 11.11 12.03
N ASP A 110 -17.37 12.41 12.10
CA ASP A 110 -18.69 13.01 12.30
C ASP A 110 -19.46 13.10 10.98
N GLU A 111 -18.86 13.77 9.99
CA GLU A 111 -19.38 13.92 8.63
C GLU A 111 -18.40 13.34 7.62
N PHE A 112 -18.91 12.64 6.61
CA PHE A 112 -18.06 12.12 5.54
C PHE A 112 -17.44 13.25 4.74
N GLN A 113 -16.12 13.27 4.74
CA GLN A 113 -15.34 14.30 4.10
C GLN A 113 -14.69 13.71 2.83
N PRO A 114 -15.20 13.95 1.61
CA PRO A 114 -14.73 13.27 0.40
C PRO A 114 -13.40 13.82 -0.12
N ALA A 115 -12.55 12.93 -0.64
CA ALA A 115 -11.39 13.27 -1.47
C ALA A 115 -11.82 13.35 -2.95
N THR A 116 -12.25 14.53 -3.38
CA THR A 116 -12.85 14.75 -4.73
C THR A 116 -11.86 14.66 -5.89
N ILE A 117 -10.56 14.52 -5.60
CA ILE A 117 -9.49 14.31 -6.60
C ILE A 117 -9.40 12.86 -7.10
N LEU A 118 -10.01 11.91 -6.39
CA LEU A 118 -9.92 10.47 -6.63
C LEU A 118 -11.30 9.82 -6.70
N ASN A 119 -11.41 8.69 -7.36
CA ASN A 119 -12.56 7.79 -7.19
C ASN A 119 -12.28 6.71 -6.12
N LEU A 120 -13.31 5.97 -5.72
CA LEU A 120 -13.21 4.97 -4.66
C LEU A 120 -12.33 3.78 -5.04
N LEU A 121 -12.11 3.50 -6.34
CA LEU A 121 -11.16 2.48 -6.79
C LEU A 121 -9.74 2.80 -6.30
N ALA A 122 -9.39 4.06 -6.09
CA ALA A 122 -8.09 4.44 -5.53
C ALA A 122 -7.91 3.95 -4.08
N ALA A 123 -8.98 3.88 -3.30
CA ALA A 123 -8.95 3.34 -1.93
C ALA A 123 -8.79 1.81 -1.95
N SER A 124 -9.55 1.12 -2.80
CA SER A 124 -9.39 -0.34 -2.98
C SER A 124 -7.99 -0.67 -3.47
N TRP A 125 -7.47 0.11 -4.43
CA TRP A 125 -6.14 -0.10 -5.00
C TRP A 125 -5.04 0.01 -3.96
N ILE A 126 -5.10 1.02 -3.08
CA ILE A 126 -4.03 1.20 -2.11
C ILE A 126 -3.99 0.07 -1.08
N GLN A 127 -5.16 -0.43 -0.66
CA GLN A 127 -5.21 -1.59 0.22
C GLN A 127 -4.71 -2.85 -0.50
N PHE A 128 -5.16 -3.08 -1.74
CA PHE A 128 -4.68 -4.17 -2.60
C PHE A 128 -3.15 -4.15 -2.73
N GLN A 129 -2.55 -2.96 -2.87
CA GLN A 129 -1.11 -2.82 -2.93
C GLN A 129 -0.41 -3.03 -1.57
N THR A 130 -1.00 -2.60 -0.45
CA THR A 130 -0.39 -2.86 0.87
C THR A 130 -0.33 -4.35 1.20
N HIS A 131 -1.27 -5.16 0.70
CA HIS A 131 -1.26 -6.62 0.82
C HIS A 131 -0.10 -7.29 0.06
N ASP A 132 0.53 -6.59 -0.90
CA ASP A 132 1.73 -7.06 -1.61
C ASP A 132 3.01 -6.78 -0.80
N TRP A 133 2.98 -5.73 0.01
CA TRP A 133 4.21 -5.10 0.50
C TRP A 133 4.54 -5.49 1.93
N PHE A 134 3.55 -5.52 2.81
CA PHE A 134 3.84 -5.69 4.22
C PHE A 134 2.71 -6.31 5.03
N SER A 135 3.12 -7.10 6.02
CA SER A 135 2.29 -7.61 7.10
C SER A 135 3.16 -7.93 8.31
N HIS A 136 2.77 -7.44 9.49
CA HIS A 136 3.38 -7.87 10.75
C HIS A 136 2.79 -9.20 11.25
N GLY A 137 1.95 -9.85 10.45
CA GLY A 137 1.23 -11.06 10.83
C GLY A 137 0.16 -10.83 11.88
N GLY A 138 -0.08 -11.86 12.70
CA GLY A 138 -1.01 -11.80 13.81
C GLY A 138 -0.49 -10.97 15.00
N ASN A 139 -1.05 -11.23 16.18
CA ASN A 139 -0.64 -10.59 17.42
C ASN A 139 -0.37 -11.64 18.52
N GLN A 140 0.33 -11.26 19.57
CA GLN A 140 0.54 -12.12 20.75
C GLN A 140 -0.80 -12.36 21.46
N ARG A 141 -1.24 -13.62 21.55
CA ARG A 141 -2.54 -13.97 22.15
C ARG A 141 -2.59 -13.73 23.67
N ASP A 142 -1.47 -13.96 24.35
CA ASP A 142 -1.39 -13.96 25.82
C ASP A 142 -0.88 -12.63 26.41
N LYS A 143 -0.39 -11.70 25.58
CA LYS A 143 0.08 -10.38 26.02
C LYS A 143 -0.80 -9.28 25.44
N LYS A 144 -1.39 -8.48 26.33
CA LYS A 144 -2.31 -7.41 25.95
C LYS A 144 -1.95 -6.10 26.64
N PHE A 145 -2.25 -4.99 25.99
CA PHE A 145 -2.36 -3.68 26.62
C PHE A 145 -3.81 -3.47 27.02
N GLU A 146 -4.05 -3.09 28.26
CA GLU A 146 -5.35 -2.59 28.69
C GLU A 146 -5.40 -1.09 28.45
N ILE A 147 -6.37 -0.64 27.66
CA ILE A 147 -6.54 0.77 27.33
C ILE A 147 -7.59 1.34 28.27
N PRO A 148 -7.26 2.37 29.08
CA PRO A 148 -8.25 3.00 29.94
C PRO A 148 -9.39 3.56 29.09
N VAL A 149 -10.63 3.30 29.50
CA VAL A 149 -11.83 3.81 28.84
C VAL A 149 -12.47 4.86 29.76
N GLU A 150 -12.79 6.03 29.21
CA GLU A 150 -13.44 7.10 29.97
C GLU A 150 -14.87 6.72 30.37
N LYS A 151 -15.40 7.32 31.44
CA LYS A 151 -16.70 6.93 32.02
C LYS A 151 -17.89 7.17 31.09
N ASP A 152 -17.77 8.12 30.16
CA ASP A 152 -18.78 8.50 29.18
C ASP A 152 -18.66 7.72 27.86
N ASP A 153 -17.63 6.87 27.71
CA ASP A 153 -17.44 6.00 26.56
C ASP A 153 -18.19 4.68 26.77
N SER A 154 -19.11 4.35 25.85
CA SER A 154 -19.95 3.15 25.93
C SER A 154 -19.19 1.85 25.66
N TRP A 155 -17.92 1.91 25.26
CA TRP A 155 -17.12 0.72 24.95
C TRP A 155 -17.16 -0.33 26.06
N SER A 156 -16.92 0.08 27.31
CA SER A 156 -16.84 -0.87 28.43
C SER A 156 -18.17 -1.60 28.67
N THR A 157 -19.29 -0.95 28.40
CA THR A 157 -20.62 -1.55 28.53
C THR A 157 -20.99 -2.44 27.35
N GLU A 158 -20.51 -2.12 26.15
CA GLU A 158 -20.84 -2.84 24.91
C GLU A 158 -19.92 -4.05 24.65
N HIS A 159 -18.64 -3.93 25.00
CA HIS A 159 -17.60 -4.88 24.61
C HIS A 159 -16.72 -5.36 25.79
N GLY A 160 -16.93 -4.81 26.99
CA GLY A 160 -16.07 -5.08 28.15
C GLY A 160 -14.74 -4.33 28.09
N PRO A 161 -13.70 -4.79 28.81
CA PRO A 161 -12.41 -4.11 28.86
C PRO A 161 -11.80 -3.92 27.48
N MET A 162 -11.36 -2.70 27.15
CA MET A 162 -10.63 -2.44 25.92
C MET A 162 -9.22 -3.01 26.03
N THR A 163 -8.94 -4.04 25.21
CA THR A 163 -7.62 -4.66 25.17
C THR A 163 -7.07 -4.70 23.75
N ILE A 164 -5.78 -4.47 23.61
CA ILE A 164 -5.06 -4.57 22.35
C ILE A 164 -3.92 -5.57 22.53
N ASN A 165 -3.96 -6.67 21.79
CA ASN A 165 -2.89 -7.67 21.79
C ASN A 165 -1.55 -7.03 21.34
N LYS A 166 -0.42 -7.41 21.92
CA LYS A 166 0.89 -6.88 21.51
C LYS A 166 1.29 -7.35 20.11
N THR A 167 2.07 -6.54 19.38
CA THR A 167 2.67 -6.98 18.10
C THR A 167 3.52 -8.23 18.35
N LEU A 168 3.58 -9.14 17.38
CA LEU A 168 4.48 -10.29 17.46
C LEU A 168 5.93 -9.84 17.66
N GLU A 169 6.59 -10.45 18.65
CA GLU A 169 8.02 -10.26 18.88
C GLU A 169 8.82 -10.94 17.77
N ASP A 170 9.88 -10.29 17.30
CA ASP A 170 10.89 -10.94 16.49
C ASP A 170 11.64 -11.99 17.32
N LYS A 171 11.22 -13.25 17.20
CA LYS A 171 11.80 -14.38 17.93
C LYS A 171 13.26 -14.64 17.59
N SER A 172 13.74 -14.19 16.43
CA SER A 172 15.17 -14.29 16.11
C SER A 172 16.00 -13.46 17.07
N ARG A 173 15.45 -12.34 17.55
CA ARG A 173 16.15 -11.37 18.38
C ARG A 173 16.03 -11.67 19.87
N THR A 174 16.85 -12.59 20.35
CA THR A 174 16.94 -12.94 21.78
C THR A 174 18.09 -12.21 22.47
N GLY A 175 17.82 -11.51 23.58
CA GLY A 175 18.84 -10.96 24.48
C GLY A 175 19.50 -9.64 24.08
N ASP A 176 19.18 -9.07 22.91
CA ASP A 176 19.70 -7.76 22.49
C ASP A 176 18.83 -6.61 22.99
N THR A 177 19.40 -5.82 23.92
CA THR A 177 18.82 -4.60 24.48
C THR A 177 19.52 -3.32 24.02
N ASN A 178 20.59 -3.41 23.24
CA ASN A 178 21.39 -2.25 22.82
C ASN A 178 20.84 -1.59 21.53
N ASN A 179 20.08 -2.34 20.74
CA ASN A 179 19.46 -1.85 19.49
C ASN A 179 17.95 -1.62 19.65
N PRO A 180 17.27 -0.91 18.73
CA PRO A 180 15.80 -0.78 18.76
C PRO A 180 15.10 -2.07 18.36
N ALA A 181 13.96 -2.41 18.97
CA ALA A 181 13.20 -3.62 18.66
C ALA A 181 12.96 -3.82 17.14
N THR A 182 13.05 -5.06 16.69
CA THR A 182 12.81 -5.49 15.30
C THR A 182 11.48 -6.21 15.18
N PHE A 183 10.93 -6.20 13.98
CA PHE A 183 9.70 -6.90 13.63
C PHE A 183 9.86 -7.54 12.27
N ILE A 184 9.15 -8.66 12.08
CA ILE A 184 9.20 -9.47 10.87
C ILE A 184 8.10 -9.05 9.91
N ASN A 185 8.44 -8.99 8.63
CA ASN A 185 7.47 -8.93 7.55
C ASN A 185 7.11 -10.36 7.13
N GLU A 186 5.85 -10.75 7.31
CA GLU A 186 5.36 -12.10 6.98
C GLU A 186 5.11 -12.29 5.48
N VAL A 187 5.16 -11.22 4.69
CA VAL A 187 5.08 -11.24 3.23
C VAL A 187 6.38 -10.74 2.62
N THR A 188 6.54 -10.92 1.31
CA THR A 188 7.72 -10.44 0.59
C THR A 188 7.79 -8.91 0.67
N HIS A 189 9.00 -8.35 0.71
CA HIS A 189 9.20 -6.89 0.66
C HIS A 189 9.17 -6.34 -0.77
N TRP A 190 9.31 -7.24 -1.75
CA TRP A 190 9.39 -6.90 -3.15
C TRP A 190 8.03 -6.48 -3.69
N TRP A 191 8.05 -5.84 -4.86
CA TRP A 191 6.81 -5.55 -5.58
C TRP A 191 6.59 -6.66 -6.61
N ASP A 192 6.22 -7.85 -6.11
CA ASP A 192 6.19 -9.10 -6.86
C ASP A 192 4.78 -9.68 -7.04
N ALA A 193 3.77 -8.87 -6.72
CA ALA A 193 2.36 -9.18 -6.77
C ALA A 193 1.94 -10.34 -5.84
N SER A 194 2.59 -10.47 -4.68
CA SER A 194 2.31 -11.49 -3.67
C SER A 194 0.89 -11.42 -3.10
N GLN A 195 0.18 -10.29 -3.20
CA GLN A 195 -1.25 -10.22 -2.89
C GLN A 195 -2.10 -11.12 -3.80
N ILE A 196 -1.65 -11.34 -5.04
CA ILE A 196 -2.31 -12.24 -5.99
C ILE A 196 -1.79 -13.67 -5.81
N TYR A 197 -0.47 -13.83 -5.74
CA TYR A 197 0.19 -15.14 -5.89
C TYR A 197 0.53 -15.82 -4.56
N GLY A 198 0.73 -15.06 -3.49
CA GLY A 198 1.23 -15.55 -2.21
C GLY A 198 2.72 -15.26 -1.99
N SER A 199 3.14 -15.40 -0.73
CA SER A 199 4.53 -15.22 -0.28
C SER A 199 5.24 -16.54 0.05
N ASN A 200 4.71 -17.68 -0.43
CA ASN A 200 5.34 -18.99 -0.31
C ASN A 200 4.79 -19.95 -1.39
N GLN A 201 5.51 -21.05 -1.65
CA GLN A 201 5.18 -21.98 -2.72
C GLN A 201 3.85 -22.70 -2.48
N GLN A 202 3.53 -23.06 -1.24
CA GLN A 202 2.29 -23.76 -0.89
C GLN A 202 1.06 -22.90 -1.24
N THR A 203 1.11 -21.60 -0.95
CA THR A 203 0.04 -20.66 -1.32
C THR A 203 -0.06 -20.51 -2.84
N ILE A 204 1.07 -20.35 -3.54
CA ILE A 204 1.09 -20.29 -5.01
C ILE A 204 0.41 -21.52 -5.61
N ASP A 205 0.82 -22.72 -5.19
CA ASP A 205 0.27 -23.97 -5.72
C ASP A 205 -1.24 -24.10 -5.42
N ALA A 206 -1.68 -23.71 -4.22
CA ALA A 206 -3.09 -23.76 -3.84
C ALA A 206 -3.99 -22.80 -4.67
N LEU A 207 -3.42 -21.78 -5.28
CA LEU A 207 -4.15 -20.78 -6.08
C LEU A 207 -4.08 -21.03 -7.59
N ARG A 208 -3.22 -21.95 -8.04
CA ARG A 208 -3.01 -22.27 -9.46
C ARG A 208 -3.96 -23.37 -9.94
N SER A 209 -4.32 -23.30 -11.22
CA SER A 209 -5.02 -24.40 -11.89
C SER A 209 -4.09 -25.54 -12.28
N HIS A 210 -2.78 -25.26 -12.35
CA HIS A 210 -1.74 -26.14 -12.91
C HIS A 210 -2.00 -26.54 -14.38
N VAL A 211 -2.75 -25.71 -15.10
CA VAL A 211 -3.03 -25.86 -16.53
C VAL A 211 -2.77 -24.53 -17.23
N ASP A 212 -1.91 -24.57 -18.25
CA ASP A 212 -1.52 -23.44 -19.09
C ASP A 212 -1.03 -22.20 -18.31
N GLY A 213 -0.43 -22.40 -17.14
CA GLY A 213 0.11 -21.37 -16.27
C GLY A 213 -0.94 -20.54 -15.55
N LYS A 214 -2.21 -20.95 -15.54
CA LYS A 214 -3.32 -20.13 -15.06
C LYS A 214 -3.54 -20.23 -13.55
N MET A 215 -4.19 -19.20 -13.03
CA MET A 215 -4.75 -19.13 -11.68
C MET A 215 -6.19 -19.64 -11.68
N LEU A 216 -6.64 -20.19 -10.55
CA LEU A 216 -8.00 -20.70 -10.38
C LEU A 216 -9.04 -19.58 -10.51
N ILE A 217 -10.10 -19.88 -11.27
CA ILE A 217 -11.30 -19.05 -11.36
C ILE A 217 -12.53 -19.97 -11.43
N GLY A 218 -13.60 -19.62 -10.71
CA GLY A 218 -14.83 -20.39 -10.72
C GLY A 218 -15.60 -20.23 -12.04
N GLU A 219 -16.55 -21.14 -12.28
CA GLU A 219 -17.44 -21.08 -13.46
C GLU A 219 -18.29 -19.80 -13.49
N ASP A 220 -18.56 -19.21 -12.32
CA ASP A 220 -19.25 -17.92 -12.19
C ASP A 220 -18.34 -16.71 -12.47
N GLY A 221 -17.09 -16.95 -12.87
CA GLY A 221 -16.13 -15.90 -13.22
C GLY A 221 -15.61 -15.11 -12.02
N LEU A 222 -15.78 -15.63 -10.80
CA LEU A 222 -15.25 -15.08 -9.56
C LEU A 222 -14.16 -16.01 -8.99
N LEU A 223 -13.40 -15.52 -8.02
CA LEU A 223 -12.38 -16.33 -7.36
C LEU A 223 -13.00 -17.46 -6.52
N PRO A 224 -12.28 -18.58 -6.34
CA PRO A 224 -12.61 -19.54 -5.30
C PRO A 224 -12.64 -18.84 -3.93
N PHE A 225 -13.47 -19.32 -3.02
CA PHE A 225 -13.60 -18.74 -1.69
C PHE A 225 -13.46 -19.81 -0.60
N HIS A 226 -13.23 -19.35 0.62
CA HIS A 226 -13.25 -20.11 1.87
C HIS A 226 -14.70 -20.39 2.27
N PRO A 227 -15.22 -21.63 2.16
CA PRO A 227 -16.63 -21.94 2.44
C PRO A 227 -17.10 -21.54 3.84
N GLU A 228 -16.18 -21.54 4.81
CA GLU A 228 -16.40 -21.19 6.21
C GLU A 228 -16.81 -19.73 6.44
N ASN A 229 -16.30 -18.79 5.63
CA ASN A 229 -16.48 -17.36 5.86
C ASN A 229 -16.82 -16.55 4.60
N GLY A 230 -16.87 -17.18 3.42
CA GLY A 230 -17.25 -16.52 2.17
C GLY A 230 -16.16 -15.62 1.56
N ILE A 231 -14.94 -15.64 2.09
CA ILE A 231 -13.83 -14.76 1.67
C ILE A 231 -13.05 -15.39 0.52
N ASP A 232 -12.67 -14.58 -0.47
CA ASP A 232 -11.90 -15.07 -1.63
C ASP A 232 -10.54 -15.63 -1.21
N LYS A 233 -10.17 -16.77 -1.81
CA LYS A 233 -8.85 -17.38 -1.70
C LYS A 233 -7.88 -16.63 -2.59
N VAL A 234 -6.96 -15.89 -1.98
CA VAL A 234 -5.93 -15.09 -2.66
C VAL A 234 -4.58 -15.24 -1.95
N GLY A 235 -3.53 -14.59 -2.48
CA GLY A 235 -2.18 -14.65 -1.93
C GLY A 235 -1.98 -14.02 -0.54
N PHE A 236 -2.97 -13.27 -0.05
CA PHE A 236 -2.93 -12.57 1.23
C PHE A 236 -4.19 -12.82 2.06
N ALA A 237 -4.05 -13.07 3.36
CA ALA A 237 -5.22 -13.26 4.23
C ALA A 237 -5.98 -11.94 4.41
N GLY A 238 -7.31 -11.95 4.22
CA GLY A 238 -8.14 -10.79 4.51
C GLY A 238 -8.68 -10.01 3.30
N THR A 239 -9.14 -10.70 2.27
CA THR A 239 -9.98 -10.11 1.20
C THR A 239 -11.44 -9.99 1.65
N TRP A 240 -11.64 -9.29 2.75
CA TRP A 240 -12.89 -9.30 3.50
C TRP A 240 -13.89 -8.22 3.05
N TRP A 241 -13.70 -7.54 1.91
CA TRP A 241 -14.70 -6.61 1.38
C TRP A 241 -14.69 -6.50 -0.14
N VAL A 242 -15.83 -6.08 -0.70
CA VAL A 242 -16.11 -6.07 -2.15
C VAL A 242 -15.02 -5.36 -2.96
N GLY A 243 -14.47 -4.23 -2.48
CA GLY A 243 -13.45 -3.48 -3.20
C GLY A 243 -12.17 -4.28 -3.48
N LEU A 244 -11.74 -5.13 -2.54
CA LEU A 244 -10.60 -6.02 -2.75
C LEU A 244 -10.97 -7.19 -3.67
N SER A 245 -12.13 -7.82 -3.47
CA SER A 245 -12.59 -8.92 -4.33
C SER A 245 -12.66 -8.52 -5.81
N MET A 246 -13.11 -7.30 -6.10
CA MET A 246 -13.12 -6.73 -7.46
C MET A 246 -11.73 -6.72 -8.08
N LEU A 247 -10.73 -6.19 -7.35
CA LEU A 247 -9.36 -6.05 -7.85
C LEU A 247 -8.65 -7.40 -7.98
N HIS A 248 -8.74 -8.27 -6.98
CA HIS A 248 -8.15 -9.61 -7.05
C HIS A 248 -8.75 -10.41 -8.23
N THR A 249 -10.07 -10.37 -8.41
CA THR A 249 -10.72 -11.04 -9.55
C THR A 249 -10.25 -10.46 -10.88
N LEU A 250 -10.15 -9.14 -11.01
CA LEU A 250 -9.70 -8.46 -12.22
C LEU A 250 -8.27 -8.87 -12.60
N PHE A 251 -7.33 -8.86 -11.65
CA PHE A 251 -5.93 -9.17 -11.94
C PHE A 251 -5.65 -10.67 -12.10
N VAL A 252 -6.45 -11.55 -11.50
CA VAL A 252 -6.42 -12.99 -11.84
C VAL A 252 -6.89 -13.23 -13.27
N LYS A 253 -7.97 -12.56 -13.71
CA LYS A 253 -8.42 -12.61 -15.12
C LYS A 253 -7.38 -12.03 -16.07
N GLU A 254 -6.71 -10.95 -15.68
CA GLU A 254 -5.63 -10.36 -16.45
C GLU A 254 -4.43 -11.30 -16.58
N HIS A 255 -4.00 -11.93 -15.49
CA HIS A 255 -2.97 -12.96 -15.51
C HIS A 255 -3.34 -14.11 -16.45
N ASN A 256 -4.55 -14.66 -16.33
CA ASN A 256 -5.00 -15.76 -17.18
C ASN A 256 -5.03 -15.36 -18.67
N THR A 257 -5.38 -14.11 -18.98
CA THR A 257 -5.32 -13.57 -20.34
C THR A 257 -3.89 -13.49 -20.86
N VAL A 258 -2.94 -13.06 -20.03
CA VAL A 258 -1.52 -13.05 -20.38
C VAL A 258 -1.03 -14.48 -20.65
N CYS A 259 -1.40 -15.46 -19.83
CA CYS A 259 -1.09 -16.88 -20.06
C CYS A 259 -1.62 -17.38 -21.40
N ASP A 260 -2.88 -17.06 -21.76
CA ASP A 260 -3.45 -17.44 -23.06
C ASP A 260 -2.65 -16.87 -24.25
N ARG A 261 -2.20 -15.63 -24.12
CA ARG A 261 -1.38 -14.97 -25.17
C ARG A 261 0.01 -15.56 -25.25
N LEU A 262 0.65 -15.81 -24.10
CA LEU A 262 1.96 -16.47 -24.04
C LEU A 262 1.88 -17.88 -24.62
N LYS A 263 0.88 -18.70 -24.28
CA LYS A 263 0.70 -20.06 -24.82
C LYS A 263 0.55 -20.05 -26.34
N LYS A 264 -0.13 -19.05 -26.90
CA LYS A 264 -0.28 -18.90 -28.35
C LYS A 264 1.05 -18.57 -29.04
N ILE A 265 1.91 -17.78 -28.40
CA ILE A 265 3.20 -17.35 -28.96
C ILE A 265 4.27 -18.44 -28.75
N TYR A 266 4.24 -19.10 -27.59
CA TYR A 266 5.17 -20.12 -27.14
C TYR A 266 4.41 -21.42 -26.82
N PRO A 267 3.95 -22.17 -27.84
CA PRO A 267 3.10 -23.35 -27.65
C PRO A 267 3.77 -24.48 -26.86
N GLU A 268 5.09 -24.55 -26.90
CA GLU A 268 5.88 -25.59 -26.21
C GLU A 268 6.12 -25.28 -24.72
N TRP A 269 5.80 -24.08 -24.25
CA TRP A 269 6.01 -23.73 -22.84
C TRP A 269 5.09 -24.55 -21.94
N THR A 270 5.70 -25.03 -20.85
CA THR A 270 5.06 -25.75 -19.77
C THR A 270 4.20 -24.81 -18.93
N ASP A 271 3.33 -25.41 -18.09
CA ASP A 271 2.51 -24.67 -17.11
C ASP A 271 3.36 -23.73 -16.23
N ASN A 272 4.50 -24.19 -15.73
CA ASN A 272 5.40 -23.38 -14.89
C ASN A 272 6.03 -22.22 -15.68
N GLU A 273 6.48 -22.45 -16.91
CA GLU A 273 7.08 -21.38 -17.73
C GLU A 273 6.06 -20.29 -18.04
N LEU A 274 4.82 -20.65 -18.37
CA LEU A 274 3.74 -19.70 -18.62
C LEU A 274 3.41 -18.89 -17.36
N PHE A 275 3.26 -19.58 -16.22
CA PHE A 275 2.96 -18.94 -14.94
C PHE A 275 4.07 -17.96 -14.52
N ASP A 276 5.33 -18.40 -14.57
CA ASP A 276 6.47 -17.59 -14.12
C ASP A 276 6.60 -16.29 -14.94
N HIS A 277 6.44 -16.36 -16.26
CA HIS A 277 6.47 -15.18 -17.13
C HIS A 277 5.23 -14.30 -16.95
N ALA A 278 4.03 -14.88 -16.84
CA ALA A 278 2.83 -14.10 -16.60
C ALA A 278 2.87 -13.37 -15.24
N ARG A 279 3.41 -14.01 -14.19
CA ARG A 279 3.65 -13.38 -12.88
C ARG A 279 4.60 -12.18 -12.99
N LEU A 280 5.72 -12.31 -13.71
CA LEU A 280 6.63 -11.20 -13.97
C LEU A 280 5.93 -10.00 -14.63
N ILE A 281 5.16 -10.28 -15.69
CA ILE A 281 4.43 -9.27 -16.46
C ILE A 281 3.40 -8.55 -15.58
N ILE A 282 2.61 -9.29 -14.81
CA ILE A 282 1.56 -8.72 -13.95
C ILE A 282 2.16 -7.91 -12.80
N ALA A 283 3.23 -8.39 -12.16
CA ALA A 283 3.93 -7.63 -11.12
C ALA A 283 4.47 -6.28 -11.66
N ALA A 284 5.02 -6.27 -12.88
CA ALA A 284 5.46 -5.04 -13.51
C ALA A 284 4.31 -4.13 -13.96
N LEU A 285 3.21 -4.70 -14.45
CA LEU A 285 2.03 -3.94 -14.85
C LEU A 285 1.37 -3.24 -13.65
N THR A 286 1.20 -3.93 -12.52
CA THR A 286 0.67 -3.31 -11.29
C THR A 286 1.63 -2.25 -10.75
N ALA A 287 2.94 -2.50 -10.78
CA ALA A 287 3.95 -1.52 -10.41
C ALA A 287 3.91 -0.25 -11.29
N LYS A 288 3.75 -0.43 -12.60
CA LYS A 288 3.56 0.67 -13.56
C LYS A 288 2.31 1.47 -13.22
N ILE A 289 1.15 0.81 -13.16
CA ILE A 289 -0.15 1.46 -12.88
C ILE A 289 -0.07 2.28 -11.59
N HIS A 290 0.51 1.73 -10.53
CA HIS A 290 0.65 2.47 -9.30
C HIS A 290 1.59 3.68 -9.45
N THR A 291 2.70 3.54 -10.17
CA THR A 291 3.71 4.60 -10.32
C THR A 291 3.25 5.75 -11.21
N VAL A 292 2.60 5.45 -12.34
CA VAL A 292 2.26 6.46 -13.37
C VAL A 292 0.78 6.82 -13.42
N GLU A 293 -0.10 6.06 -12.75
CA GLU A 293 -1.53 6.39 -12.67
C GLU A 293 -1.99 6.69 -11.24
N TRP A 294 -1.86 5.75 -10.30
CA TRP A 294 -2.39 5.94 -8.93
C TRP A 294 -1.67 7.07 -8.19
N THR A 295 -0.33 7.05 -8.17
CA THR A 295 0.45 8.05 -7.42
C THR A 295 0.23 9.47 -7.94
N PRO A 296 0.26 9.73 -9.27
CA PRO A 296 -0.09 11.04 -9.81
C PRO A 296 -1.56 11.45 -9.58
N ALA A 297 -2.49 10.50 -9.45
CA ALA A 297 -3.90 10.79 -9.16
C ALA A 297 -4.13 11.24 -7.70
N ILE A 298 -3.39 10.70 -6.73
CA ILE A 298 -3.46 11.13 -5.32
C ILE A 298 -2.54 12.33 -5.01
N LEU A 299 -1.58 12.65 -5.90
CA LEU A 299 -0.72 13.83 -5.80
C LEU A 299 -0.79 14.70 -7.07
N PRO A 300 -1.96 15.21 -7.48
CA PRO A 300 -2.12 16.02 -8.69
C PRO A 300 -1.46 17.38 -8.51
N HIS A 301 -0.19 17.48 -8.90
CA HIS A 301 0.59 18.72 -8.92
C HIS A 301 1.62 18.66 -10.05
N PRO A 302 1.89 19.76 -10.80
CA PRO A 302 2.75 19.72 -11.98
C PRO A 302 4.15 19.12 -11.75
N VAL A 303 4.73 19.39 -10.57
CA VAL A 303 6.05 18.86 -10.20
C VAL A 303 6.01 17.36 -9.88
N THR A 304 4.99 16.87 -9.18
CA THR A 304 4.89 15.43 -8.86
C THR A 304 4.48 14.63 -10.08
N ASP A 305 3.63 15.18 -10.94
CA ASP A 305 3.25 14.55 -12.21
C ASP A 305 4.49 14.26 -13.05
N ILE A 306 5.37 15.26 -13.27
CA ILE A 306 6.64 15.06 -13.97
C ILE A 306 7.55 14.08 -13.20
N ALA A 307 7.75 14.29 -11.90
CA ALA A 307 8.71 13.51 -11.11
C ALA A 307 8.35 12.01 -11.01
N LEU A 308 7.07 11.70 -10.83
CA LEU A 308 6.57 10.33 -10.68
C LEU A 308 6.58 9.60 -12.03
N ASN A 309 6.11 10.26 -13.10
CA ASN A 309 6.22 9.70 -14.45
C ASN A 309 7.70 9.48 -14.85
N SER A 310 8.59 10.39 -14.46
CA SER A 310 10.03 10.26 -14.73
C SER A 310 10.68 9.07 -14.01
N ASN A 311 10.12 8.57 -12.89
CA ASN A 311 10.65 7.35 -12.28
C ASN A 311 10.48 6.13 -13.22
N TRP A 312 9.42 6.08 -14.02
CA TRP A 312 9.20 4.99 -14.97
C TRP A 312 9.80 5.29 -16.35
N TRP A 313 9.47 6.45 -16.90
CA TRP A 313 9.80 6.82 -18.29
C TRP A 313 11.08 7.64 -18.44
N GLY A 314 11.56 8.26 -17.37
CA GLY A 314 12.62 9.27 -17.42
C GLY A 314 12.12 10.62 -17.91
N LEU A 315 12.99 11.64 -17.82
CA LEU A 315 12.70 12.98 -18.32
C LEU A 315 12.53 13.04 -19.84
N LEU A 316 13.04 12.03 -20.58
CA LEU A 316 12.81 11.92 -22.02
C LEU A 316 11.35 11.57 -22.35
N GLY A 317 10.61 11.00 -21.39
CA GLY A 317 9.17 10.75 -21.50
C GLY A 317 8.81 9.42 -22.15
N GLU A 318 7.52 9.08 -22.06
CA GLU A 318 6.94 7.81 -22.49
C GLU A 318 7.10 7.59 -24.00
N ASP A 319 6.67 8.56 -24.81
CA ASP A 319 6.75 8.46 -26.28
C ASP A 319 8.18 8.26 -26.77
N PHE A 320 9.14 8.92 -26.12
CA PHE A 320 10.55 8.76 -26.45
C PHE A 320 11.02 7.35 -26.10
N LYS A 321 10.77 6.90 -24.87
CA LYS A 321 11.23 5.60 -24.39
C LYS A 321 10.60 4.45 -25.19
N LYS A 322 9.32 4.56 -25.58
CA LYS A 322 8.65 3.57 -26.44
C LYS A 322 9.23 3.52 -27.86
N ARG A 323 9.66 4.65 -28.42
CA ARG A 323 10.13 4.73 -29.81
C ARG A 323 11.62 4.42 -29.98
N TRP A 324 12.44 4.88 -29.03
CA TRP A 324 13.90 4.81 -29.13
C TRP A 324 14.56 4.01 -28.02
N GLY A 325 13.77 3.51 -27.06
CA GLY A 325 14.28 2.75 -25.93
C GLY A 325 14.99 3.62 -24.88
N ARG A 326 15.76 2.96 -24.02
CA ARG A 326 16.58 3.58 -22.98
C ARG A 326 17.86 4.18 -23.56
N VAL A 327 18.23 5.38 -23.10
CA VAL A 327 19.52 6.02 -23.41
C VAL A 327 20.39 6.10 -22.16
N GLY A 328 21.51 5.36 -22.16
CA GLY A 328 22.50 5.32 -21.08
C GLY A 328 21.97 4.80 -19.73
N ASP A 329 22.82 4.86 -18.70
CA ASP A 329 22.51 4.29 -17.38
C ASP A 329 21.82 5.26 -16.43
N SER A 330 21.66 6.53 -16.83
CA SER A 330 21.02 7.56 -16.00
C SER A 330 19.55 7.25 -15.73
N GLU A 331 19.20 7.06 -14.44
CA GLU A 331 17.81 6.92 -14.02
C GLU A 331 16.99 8.21 -14.18
N LEU A 332 17.66 9.37 -14.25
CA LEU A 332 16.99 10.66 -14.42
C LEU A 332 16.53 10.85 -15.87
N LEU A 333 17.38 10.50 -16.84
CA LEU A 333 17.07 10.70 -18.26
C LEU A 333 16.10 9.63 -18.79
N SER A 334 16.34 8.36 -18.47
CA SER A 334 15.63 7.21 -19.07
C SER A 334 14.72 6.45 -18.09
N GLY A 335 14.61 6.95 -16.85
CA GLY A 335 13.82 6.33 -15.78
C GLY A 335 14.58 5.25 -15.03
N ILE A 336 14.04 4.81 -13.90
CA ILE A 336 14.59 3.72 -13.09
C ILE A 336 14.46 2.38 -13.83
N VAL A 337 13.35 2.19 -14.54
CA VAL A 337 13.05 0.94 -15.22
C VAL A 337 14.08 0.65 -16.31
N GLY A 338 14.75 -0.50 -16.23
CA GLY A 338 15.85 -0.92 -17.10
C GLY A 338 17.22 -0.29 -16.76
N SER A 339 17.35 0.42 -15.63
CA SER A 339 18.65 0.95 -15.16
C SER A 339 19.46 -0.11 -14.40
N PRO A 340 20.73 0.14 -14.01
CA PRO A 340 21.43 -0.72 -13.06
C PRO A 340 20.71 -0.78 -11.70
N THR A 341 20.78 -1.92 -11.00
CA THR A 341 20.24 -2.08 -9.64
C THR A 341 21.08 -1.30 -8.63
N ASP A 342 20.44 -0.61 -7.67
CA ASP A 342 21.16 0.12 -6.60
C ASP A 342 20.36 0.17 -5.29
N HIS A 343 20.91 -0.47 -4.24
CA HIS A 343 20.35 -0.44 -2.89
C HIS A 343 20.80 0.78 -2.06
N HIS A 344 21.63 1.66 -2.60
CA HIS A 344 22.16 2.85 -1.96
C HIS A 344 22.93 2.51 -0.67
N THR A 345 22.51 3.02 0.50
CA THR A 345 23.29 2.90 1.75
C THR A 345 22.91 1.71 2.63
N ALA A 346 21.93 0.90 2.24
CA ALA A 346 21.49 -0.27 3.02
C ALA A 346 20.89 -1.35 2.09
N PRO A 347 20.82 -2.63 2.51
CA PRO A 347 20.01 -3.63 1.82
C PRO A 347 18.55 -3.22 1.65
N TYR A 348 17.85 -3.86 0.73
CA TYR A 348 16.44 -3.56 0.49
C TYR A 348 15.52 -4.31 1.46
N TYR A 349 14.84 -3.53 2.30
CA TYR A 349 13.67 -3.92 3.06
C TYR A 349 12.70 -2.74 3.08
N LEU A 350 11.40 -3.04 3.14
CA LEU A 350 10.41 -2.04 3.54
C LEU A 350 10.59 -1.72 5.03
N THR A 351 10.10 -0.56 5.44
CA THR A 351 10.41 0.02 6.75
C THR A 351 9.18 0.17 7.63
N GLN A 352 9.38 0.25 8.95
CA GLN A 352 8.28 0.53 9.87
C GLN A 352 7.61 1.88 9.57
N GLU A 353 8.40 2.87 9.19
CA GLU A 353 7.92 4.21 8.86
C GLU A 353 7.10 4.21 7.56
N PHE A 354 7.44 3.34 6.61
CA PHE A 354 6.64 3.10 5.41
C PHE A 354 5.25 2.53 5.77
N VAL A 355 5.17 1.61 6.73
CA VAL A 355 3.88 1.10 7.22
C VAL A 355 3.05 2.21 7.85
N SER A 356 3.65 3.04 8.72
CA SER A 356 2.93 4.12 9.41
C SER A 356 2.35 5.18 8.46
N VAL A 357 3.08 5.59 7.42
CA VAL A 357 2.58 6.61 6.46
C VAL A 357 1.51 6.08 5.49
N TYR A 358 1.33 4.76 5.40
CA TYR A 358 0.29 4.12 4.59
C TYR A 358 -0.99 3.77 5.37
N ARG A 359 -1.10 4.20 6.64
CA ARG A 359 -2.34 4.12 7.43
C ARG A 359 -3.38 5.10 6.91
N MET A 360 -4.01 4.77 5.77
CA MET A 360 -4.94 5.63 5.04
C MET A 360 -6.40 5.16 5.19
N HIS A 361 -6.76 4.61 6.35
CA HIS A 361 -8.11 4.15 6.65
C HIS A 361 -9.25 5.16 6.42
N PRO A 362 -9.05 6.50 6.55
CA PRO A 362 -10.07 7.49 6.18
C PRO A 362 -10.58 7.39 4.74
N LEU A 363 -9.83 6.76 3.81
CA LEU A 363 -10.25 6.58 2.43
C LEU A 363 -11.55 5.77 2.30
N ILE A 364 -11.89 4.92 3.27
CA ILE A 364 -13.05 4.03 3.21
C ILE A 364 -14.33 4.77 3.64
N PRO A 365 -15.41 4.81 2.83
CA PRO A 365 -16.68 5.38 3.24
C PRO A 365 -17.43 4.44 4.21
N ASP A 366 -18.34 4.97 5.04
CA ASP A 366 -19.21 4.15 5.89
C ASP A 366 -20.38 3.53 5.11
N ASP A 367 -20.82 4.21 4.03
CA ASP A 367 -21.98 3.86 3.22
C ASP A 367 -21.60 3.93 1.74
N LEU A 368 -22.14 3.02 0.93
CA LEU A 368 -21.94 3.00 -0.52
C LEU A 368 -23.27 2.99 -1.27
N GLU A 369 -23.29 3.74 -2.37
CA GLU A 369 -24.37 3.71 -3.35
C GLU A 369 -23.89 2.97 -4.60
N PHE A 370 -24.72 2.05 -5.07
CA PHE A 370 -24.45 1.25 -6.26
C PHE A 370 -25.39 1.66 -7.38
N HIS A 371 -24.83 1.91 -8.56
CA HIS A 371 -25.54 2.42 -9.71
C HIS A 371 -25.35 1.52 -10.93
N ALA A 372 -26.36 1.45 -11.78
CA ALA A 372 -26.27 0.75 -13.06
C ALA A 372 -25.43 1.55 -14.05
N VAL A 373 -24.43 0.93 -14.67
CA VAL A 373 -23.61 1.58 -15.72
C VAL A 373 -24.42 1.94 -16.96
N SER A 374 -25.51 1.19 -17.22
CA SER A 374 -26.34 1.36 -18.41
C SER A 374 -27.13 2.67 -18.46
N ASN A 375 -27.49 3.23 -17.30
CA ASN A 375 -28.37 4.41 -17.21
C ASN A 375 -28.16 5.28 -15.97
N GLY A 376 -27.17 4.98 -15.12
CA GLY A 376 -26.86 5.72 -13.90
C GLY A 376 -27.85 5.57 -12.74
N LYS A 377 -28.92 4.79 -12.88
CA LYS A 377 -29.92 4.64 -11.83
C LYS A 377 -29.34 3.94 -10.61
N LEU A 378 -29.73 4.42 -9.43
CA LEU A 378 -29.44 3.76 -8.16
C LEU A 378 -30.05 2.35 -8.16
N LEU A 379 -29.23 1.36 -7.83
CA LEU A 379 -29.60 -0.04 -7.63
C LEU A 379 -29.80 -0.33 -6.14
N HIS A 380 -28.77 -0.01 -5.34
CA HIS A 380 -28.74 -0.31 -3.91
C HIS A 380 -28.02 0.80 -3.15
N LYS A 381 -28.40 0.98 -1.88
CA LYS A 381 -27.60 1.68 -0.87
C LYS A 381 -27.31 0.68 0.24
N LYS A 382 -26.03 0.51 0.59
CA LYS A 382 -25.60 -0.45 1.60
C LYS A 382 -24.64 0.21 2.57
N GLU A 383 -24.74 -0.13 3.84
CA GLU A 383 -23.70 0.15 4.83
C GLU A 383 -22.47 -0.72 4.56
N PHE A 384 -21.31 -0.30 5.05
CA PHE A 384 -20.06 -1.04 4.81
C PHE A 384 -20.14 -2.49 5.33
N SER A 385 -20.83 -2.71 6.45
CA SER A 385 -21.05 -4.04 7.05
C SER A 385 -21.79 -5.02 6.13
N GLU A 386 -22.60 -4.52 5.21
CA GLU A 386 -23.39 -5.33 4.27
C GLU A 386 -22.57 -5.75 3.04
N ILE A 387 -21.35 -5.25 2.89
CA ILE A 387 -20.44 -5.56 1.76
C ILE A 387 -19.10 -6.15 2.20
N THR A 388 -19.03 -6.64 3.45
CA THR A 388 -17.83 -7.22 4.06
C THR A 388 -18.03 -8.67 4.50
N GLY A 389 -16.92 -9.36 4.81
CA GLY A 389 -16.87 -10.74 5.29
C GLY A 389 -17.71 -11.66 4.41
N LYS A 390 -18.57 -12.45 5.05
CA LYS A 390 -19.52 -13.37 4.41
C LYS A 390 -20.49 -12.70 3.43
N ASN A 391 -20.77 -11.40 3.59
CA ASN A 391 -21.69 -10.65 2.74
C ASN A 391 -21.06 -10.23 1.39
N THR A 392 -19.72 -10.26 1.31
CA THR A 392 -18.97 -9.91 0.09
C THR A 392 -19.45 -10.73 -1.10
N ARG A 393 -19.52 -12.07 -0.96
CA ARG A 393 -19.94 -12.95 -2.06
C ARG A 393 -21.40 -12.76 -2.45
N GLY A 394 -22.27 -12.47 -1.48
CA GLY A 394 -23.66 -12.14 -1.76
C GLY A 394 -23.77 -10.88 -2.62
N THR A 395 -23.04 -9.82 -2.26
CA THR A 395 -23.02 -8.56 -2.99
C THR A 395 -22.48 -8.71 -4.41
N LEU A 396 -21.41 -9.50 -4.62
CA LEU A 396 -20.87 -9.79 -5.96
C LEU A 396 -21.83 -10.56 -6.87
N LYS A 397 -22.81 -11.29 -6.29
CA LYS A 397 -23.86 -11.99 -7.05
C LYS A 397 -25.08 -11.12 -7.30
N GLU A 398 -25.37 -10.21 -6.37
CA GLU A 398 -26.49 -9.27 -6.45
C GLU A 398 -26.21 -8.14 -7.46
N ILE A 399 -24.98 -7.63 -7.49
CA ILE A 399 -24.57 -6.48 -8.30
C ILE A 399 -23.51 -6.93 -9.30
N SER A 400 -23.73 -6.64 -10.58
CA SER A 400 -22.81 -7.05 -11.64
C SER A 400 -21.42 -6.40 -11.47
N MET A 401 -20.36 -7.10 -11.86
CA MET A 401 -18.98 -6.58 -11.77
C MET A 401 -18.81 -5.23 -12.50
N PRO A 402 -19.37 -5.01 -13.71
CA PRO A 402 -19.36 -3.68 -14.34
C PRO A 402 -20.07 -2.60 -13.51
N ASP A 403 -21.23 -2.89 -12.93
CA ASP A 403 -21.94 -1.91 -12.08
C ASP A 403 -21.16 -1.59 -10.80
N LEU A 404 -20.47 -2.57 -10.21
CA LEU A 404 -19.57 -2.35 -9.07
C LEU A 404 -18.41 -1.42 -9.44
N PHE A 405 -17.69 -1.71 -10.54
CA PHE A 405 -16.60 -0.85 -11.00
C PHE A 405 -17.09 0.55 -11.34
N TYR A 406 -18.25 0.69 -11.99
CA TYR A 406 -18.85 1.97 -12.29
C TYR A 406 -19.22 2.76 -11.02
N SER A 407 -19.81 2.09 -10.02
CA SER A 407 -20.19 2.69 -8.74
C SER A 407 -18.98 3.19 -7.97
N PHE A 408 -17.91 2.39 -7.90
CA PHE A 408 -16.66 2.80 -7.28
C PHE A 408 -15.95 3.89 -8.09
N GLY A 409 -16.02 3.83 -9.42
CA GLY A 409 -15.44 4.83 -10.31
C GLY A 409 -16.13 6.20 -10.26
N THR A 410 -17.42 6.24 -9.89
CA THR A 410 -18.23 7.47 -9.78
C THR A 410 -18.46 7.94 -8.34
N SER A 411 -17.94 7.21 -7.35
CA SER A 411 -17.96 7.57 -5.93
C SER A 411 -16.60 8.09 -5.46
N TYR A 412 -16.60 8.90 -4.41
CA TYR A 412 -15.37 9.44 -3.82
C TYR A 412 -14.93 8.62 -2.61
N PRO A 413 -13.62 8.39 -2.40
CA PRO A 413 -13.10 7.94 -1.12
C PRO A 413 -13.12 9.10 -0.11
N GLY A 414 -12.90 8.81 1.18
CA GLY A 414 -12.74 9.86 2.18
C GLY A 414 -11.37 10.53 2.11
N ALA A 415 -11.25 11.80 2.49
CA ALA A 415 -9.99 12.51 2.62
C ALA A 415 -9.17 12.01 3.83
N VAL A 416 -7.86 11.85 3.66
CA VAL A 416 -6.94 11.43 4.73
C VAL A 416 -6.65 12.63 5.64
N ARG A 417 -7.55 12.87 6.60
CA ARG A 417 -7.49 13.99 7.55
C ARG A 417 -8.15 13.65 8.88
N LEU A 418 -7.96 14.54 9.87
CA LEU A 418 -8.66 14.45 11.15
C LEU A 418 -10.18 14.47 10.95
N HIS A 419 -10.90 13.89 11.92
CA HIS A 419 -12.36 13.81 11.91
C HIS A 419 -12.96 13.10 10.69
N ASN A 420 -12.24 12.12 10.13
CA ASN A 420 -12.71 11.38 8.96
C ASN A 420 -12.39 9.87 8.98
N TYR A 421 -12.04 9.33 10.15
CA TYR A 421 -11.81 7.90 10.34
C TYR A 421 -13.15 7.14 10.40
N PRO A 422 -13.37 6.08 9.60
CA PRO A 422 -14.67 5.41 9.49
C PRO A 422 -15.19 4.90 10.83
N ARG A 423 -16.50 5.04 11.05
CA ARG A 423 -17.13 4.69 12.33
C ARG A 423 -17.00 3.20 12.60
N PHE A 424 -17.28 2.37 11.60
CA PHE A 424 -17.23 0.91 11.74
C PHE A 424 -15.81 0.39 12.06
N LEU A 425 -14.75 1.07 11.60
CA LEU A 425 -13.37 0.67 11.91
C LEU A 425 -12.99 0.93 13.37
N ARG A 426 -13.72 1.79 14.08
CA ARG A 426 -13.52 2.05 15.51
C ARG A 426 -14.25 1.06 16.41
N GLN A 427 -14.99 0.12 15.82
CA GLN A 427 -15.69 -1.00 16.46
C GLN A 427 -15.58 -2.25 15.57
N LEU A 428 -14.44 -2.44 14.93
CA LEU A 428 -14.23 -3.52 13.97
C LEU A 428 -14.25 -4.86 14.72
N SER A 429 -15.06 -5.80 14.26
CA SER A 429 -15.25 -7.09 14.92
C SER A 429 -15.07 -8.25 13.95
N GLY A 430 -14.93 -9.45 14.51
CA GLY A 430 -14.89 -10.69 13.75
C GLY A 430 -16.13 -10.93 12.90
N GLU A 431 -17.29 -10.38 13.28
CA GLU A 431 -18.49 -10.40 12.44
C GLU A 431 -18.26 -9.74 11.07
N LEU A 432 -17.55 -8.61 11.04
CA LEU A 432 -17.18 -7.91 9.81
C LEU A 432 -16.02 -8.58 9.08
N LEU A 433 -15.09 -9.18 9.83
CA LEU A 433 -13.89 -9.83 9.28
C LEU A 433 -14.15 -11.28 8.83
N GLY A 434 -15.26 -11.89 9.23
CA GLY A 434 -15.57 -13.30 8.98
C GLY A 434 -14.84 -14.28 9.91
N ASP A 435 -14.57 -13.89 11.16
CA ASP A 435 -13.92 -14.73 12.18
C ASP A 435 -14.43 -14.44 13.61
N ASP A 436 -13.82 -15.05 14.63
CA ASP A 436 -14.21 -14.90 16.04
C ASP A 436 -13.47 -13.74 16.76
N THR A 437 -12.90 -12.79 16.02
CA THR A 437 -12.15 -11.68 16.61
C THR A 437 -13.06 -10.78 17.47
N PRO A 438 -12.73 -10.49 18.74
CA PRO A 438 -13.47 -9.53 19.54
C PRO A 438 -13.44 -8.14 18.91
N ALA A 439 -14.45 -7.31 19.18
CA ALA A 439 -14.48 -5.93 18.70
C ALA A 439 -13.22 -5.15 19.16
N PHE A 440 -12.62 -4.38 18.26
CA PHE A 440 -11.48 -3.51 18.55
C PHE A 440 -11.57 -2.17 17.80
N ASP A 441 -10.97 -1.15 18.39
CA ASP A 441 -10.86 0.18 17.79
C ASP A 441 -9.57 0.27 16.95
N LEU A 442 -9.68 0.14 15.63
CA LEU A 442 -8.51 0.16 14.74
C LEU A 442 -7.77 1.50 14.80
N ALA A 443 -8.46 2.63 15.04
CA ALA A 443 -7.81 3.92 15.17
C ALA A 443 -6.92 3.98 16.43
N ALA A 444 -7.42 3.46 17.56
CA ALA A 444 -6.63 3.34 18.79
C ALA A 444 -5.48 2.33 18.63
N VAL A 445 -5.71 1.21 17.93
CA VAL A 445 -4.67 0.23 17.59
C VAL A 445 -3.56 0.89 16.78
N ASP A 446 -3.88 1.63 15.72
CA ASP A 446 -2.90 2.25 14.85
C ASP A 446 -2.02 3.26 15.57
N ILE A 447 -2.63 4.10 16.41
CA ILE A 447 -1.90 4.99 17.31
C ILE A 447 -0.93 4.19 18.16
N LEU A 448 -1.42 3.16 18.85
CA LEU A 448 -0.62 2.34 19.76
C LEU A 448 0.52 1.60 19.04
N ARG A 449 0.27 1.10 17.82
CA ARG A 449 1.25 0.35 17.02
C ARG A 449 2.45 1.18 16.64
N ASP A 450 2.25 2.43 16.24
CA ASP A 450 3.37 3.31 15.93
C ASP A 450 4.25 3.55 17.16
N ARG A 451 3.63 3.74 18.34
CA ARG A 451 4.35 3.90 19.62
C ARG A 451 5.08 2.62 20.03
N GLU A 452 4.38 1.48 19.97
CA GLU A 452 4.89 0.15 20.33
C GLU A 452 6.10 -0.23 19.46
N ARG A 453 6.03 0.08 18.17
CA ARG A 453 7.09 -0.23 17.20
C ARG A 453 8.19 0.81 17.17
N GLY A 454 8.15 1.78 18.09
CA GLY A 454 9.17 2.81 18.24
C GLY A 454 9.31 3.72 17.03
N VAL A 455 8.22 3.95 16.28
CA VAL A 455 8.21 4.96 15.22
C VAL A 455 8.16 6.35 15.90
N PRO A 456 9.05 7.30 15.55
CA PRO A 456 9.06 8.60 16.18
C PRO A 456 7.72 9.35 16.06
N ARG A 457 7.36 10.08 17.12
CA ARG A 457 6.26 11.06 17.12
C ARG A 457 6.44 12.11 16.01
N TYR A 458 5.34 12.76 15.63
CA TYR A 458 5.26 13.63 14.45
C TYR A 458 6.39 14.65 14.36
N ASN A 459 6.65 15.42 15.43
CA ASN A 459 7.61 16.52 15.35
C ASN A 459 9.05 16.05 15.16
N ARG A 460 9.46 14.98 15.88
CA ARG A 460 10.77 14.35 15.69
C ARG A 460 10.87 13.67 14.32
N PHE A 461 9.81 13.01 13.87
CA PHE A 461 9.75 12.37 12.56
C PHE A 461 9.98 13.37 11.41
N ARG A 462 9.33 14.54 11.46
CA ARG A 462 9.53 15.64 10.49
C ARG A 462 10.97 16.12 10.42
N GLU A 463 11.59 16.31 11.59
CA GLU A 463 12.99 16.73 11.69
C GLU A 463 13.91 15.72 11.00
N LEU A 464 13.73 14.44 11.30
CA LEU A 464 14.51 13.34 10.74
C LEU A 464 14.35 13.20 9.22
N LEU A 465 13.21 13.62 8.65
CA LEU A 465 12.95 13.63 7.22
C LEU A 465 13.27 14.99 6.55
N GLY A 466 13.98 15.88 7.25
CA GLY A 466 14.49 17.13 6.70
C GLY A 466 13.47 18.25 6.53
N ARG A 467 12.32 18.19 7.23
CA ARG A 467 11.30 19.25 7.25
C ARG A 467 11.42 20.20 8.45
N GLY A 468 12.32 19.90 9.38
CA GLY A 468 12.45 20.62 10.64
C GLY A 468 11.25 20.42 11.57
N LYS A 469 11.42 20.86 12.82
CA LYS A 469 10.35 20.83 13.82
C LYS A 469 9.39 22.00 13.63
N VAL A 470 8.11 21.76 13.89
CA VAL A 470 7.12 22.81 14.16
C VAL A 470 7.22 23.28 15.60
N LYS A 471 6.89 24.55 15.86
CA LYS A 471 6.98 25.17 17.19
C LYS A 471 5.64 25.45 17.84
N SER A 472 4.54 25.38 17.08
CA SER A 472 3.19 25.56 17.58
C SER A 472 2.18 24.76 16.76
N PHE A 473 0.99 24.50 17.31
CA PHE A 473 -0.06 23.75 16.62
C PHE A 473 -0.56 24.47 15.37
N GLU A 474 -0.48 25.80 15.35
CA GLU A 474 -0.81 26.66 14.20
C GLU A 474 0.14 26.44 13.01
N GLU A 475 1.37 25.95 13.25
CA GLU A 475 2.29 25.55 12.17
C GLU A 475 1.97 24.16 11.59
N ILE A 476 1.12 23.37 12.27
CA ILE A 476 0.62 22.08 11.76
C ILE A 476 -0.56 22.33 10.84
N THR A 477 -1.56 23.08 11.31
CA THR A 477 -2.82 23.29 10.60
C THR A 477 -3.37 24.69 10.75
N SER A 478 -4.04 25.18 9.72
CA SER A 478 -4.82 26.42 9.76
C SER A 478 -6.22 26.24 10.36
N ASN A 479 -6.66 25.01 10.63
CA ASN A 479 -7.96 24.73 11.23
C ASN A 479 -7.98 25.06 12.74
N LYS A 480 -8.68 26.13 13.10
CA LYS A 480 -8.77 26.62 14.49
C LYS A 480 -9.38 25.63 15.48
N GLN A 481 -10.33 24.81 15.03
CA GLN A 481 -10.94 23.80 15.88
C GLN A 481 -9.94 22.68 16.19
N TRP A 482 -9.25 22.17 15.16
CA TRP A 482 -8.23 21.14 15.33
C TRP A 482 -7.08 21.63 16.21
N ILE A 483 -6.65 22.89 16.08
CA ILE A 483 -5.64 23.48 16.98
C ILE A 483 -6.07 23.39 18.45
N LYS A 484 -7.34 23.69 18.76
CA LYS A 484 -7.86 23.63 20.12
C LYS A 484 -7.88 22.19 20.64
N GLU A 485 -8.38 21.26 19.84
CA GLU A 485 -8.47 19.84 20.21
C GLU A 485 -7.09 19.20 20.36
N LEU A 486 -6.15 19.48 19.46
CA LEU A 486 -4.77 19.02 19.57
C LEU A 486 -4.13 19.54 20.86
N ARG A 487 -4.36 20.82 21.19
CA ARG A 487 -3.85 21.41 22.42
C ARG A 487 -4.42 20.74 23.66
N GLU A 488 -5.70 20.38 23.64
CA GLU A 488 -6.37 19.70 24.74
C GLU A 488 -5.88 18.25 24.89
N VAL A 489 -5.95 17.46 23.82
CA VAL A 489 -5.57 16.03 23.83
C VAL A 489 -4.09 15.82 24.16
N TYR A 490 -3.21 16.68 23.64
CA TYR A 490 -1.76 16.58 23.86
C TYR A 490 -1.25 17.46 25.01
N ASN A 491 -2.14 17.99 25.87
CA ASN A 491 -1.78 18.83 27.02
C ASN A 491 -0.84 19.99 26.66
N ASN A 492 -1.07 20.61 25.50
CA ASN A 492 -0.27 21.67 24.91
C ASN A 492 1.22 21.29 24.65
N ASP A 493 1.57 20.00 24.65
CA ASP A 493 2.88 19.49 24.28
C ASP A 493 2.91 19.04 22.82
N ILE A 494 3.47 19.90 21.96
CA ILE A 494 3.58 19.64 20.52
C ILE A 494 4.50 18.47 20.16
N ASP A 495 5.50 18.14 20.99
CA ASP A 495 6.42 17.05 20.71
C ASP A 495 5.79 15.67 21.00
N SER A 496 4.68 15.65 21.73
CA SER A 496 3.92 14.44 22.03
C SER A 496 2.92 14.02 20.94
N VAL A 497 2.69 14.86 19.92
CA VAL A 497 1.74 14.60 18.82
C VAL A 497 2.08 13.30 18.10
N ASP A 498 1.13 12.36 18.06
CA ASP A 498 1.28 11.09 17.36
C ASP A 498 1.55 11.30 15.88
N LEU A 499 2.38 10.43 15.27
CA LEU A 499 2.72 10.54 13.85
C LEU A 499 1.45 10.61 12.99
N MET A 500 0.58 9.61 13.08
CA MET A 500 -0.66 9.55 12.28
C MET A 500 -1.53 10.82 12.45
N VAL A 501 -1.69 11.31 13.68
CA VAL A 501 -2.45 12.54 13.95
C VAL A 501 -1.82 13.74 13.27
N GLY A 502 -0.51 13.92 13.42
CA GLY A 502 0.20 15.01 12.77
C GLY A 502 0.14 14.94 11.24
N LEU A 503 0.23 13.73 10.66
CA LEU A 503 0.08 13.52 9.21
C LEU A 503 -1.32 13.90 8.71
N PHE A 504 -2.36 13.65 9.50
CA PHE A 504 -3.76 13.93 9.17
C PHE A 504 -4.16 15.38 9.43
N ALA A 505 -3.51 16.04 10.39
CA ALA A 505 -3.73 17.44 10.71
C ALA A 505 -3.01 18.38 9.74
N GLU A 506 -1.86 17.97 9.19
CA GLU A 506 -1.00 18.83 8.39
C GLU A 506 -1.73 19.47 7.20
N ASP A 507 -1.62 20.80 7.06
CA ASP A 507 -2.13 21.50 5.87
C ASP A 507 -1.45 20.97 4.60
N LEU A 508 -2.27 20.47 3.67
CA LEU A 508 -1.79 19.80 2.48
C LEU A 508 -1.29 20.81 1.42
N PRO A 509 -0.23 20.48 0.65
CA PRO A 509 -0.01 21.13 -0.63
C PRO A 509 -1.27 21.08 -1.50
N GLU A 510 -1.52 22.11 -2.28
CA GLU A 510 -2.69 22.15 -3.17
C GLU A 510 -2.72 20.92 -4.08
N GLY A 511 -3.87 20.24 -4.10
CA GLY A 511 -4.08 19.00 -4.85
C GLY A 511 -3.63 17.72 -4.15
N PHE A 512 -2.78 17.75 -3.13
CA PHE A 512 -2.31 16.52 -2.48
C PHE A 512 -3.43 15.80 -1.70
N GLY A 513 -3.40 14.47 -1.75
CA GLY A 513 -4.27 13.61 -0.94
C GLY A 513 -3.72 13.23 0.44
N PHE A 514 -2.46 13.56 0.74
CA PHE A 514 -1.81 13.34 2.04
C PHE A 514 -0.63 14.29 2.26
N SER A 515 -0.15 14.37 3.51
CA SER A 515 0.83 15.39 3.95
C SER A 515 2.18 15.35 3.23
N ASP A 516 2.86 16.51 3.16
CA ASP A 516 4.24 16.59 2.64
C ASP A 516 5.22 15.81 3.53
N THR A 517 4.90 15.59 4.81
CA THR A 517 5.66 14.69 5.69
C THR A 517 5.59 13.24 5.19
N ALA A 518 4.39 12.70 4.96
CA ALA A 518 4.22 11.35 4.41
C ALA A 518 4.90 11.26 3.03
N PHE A 519 4.75 12.29 2.20
CA PHE A 519 5.38 12.35 0.88
C PHE A 519 6.91 12.18 0.91
N ARG A 520 7.62 12.58 1.99
CA ARG A 520 9.07 12.34 2.13
C ARG A 520 9.43 10.87 2.19
N VAL A 521 8.63 10.06 2.88
CA VAL A 521 8.82 8.61 2.92
C VAL A 521 8.45 8.01 1.56
N PHE A 522 7.35 8.47 0.95
CA PHE A 522 6.92 8.00 -0.37
C PHE A 522 7.99 8.24 -1.45
N ILE A 523 8.55 9.45 -1.58
CA ILE A 523 9.53 9.74 -2.64
C ILE A 523 10.80 8.89 -2.49
N LEU A 524 11.21 8.59 -1.25
CA LEU A 524 12.31 7.67 -0.98
C LEU A 524 11.92 6.24 -1.35
N MET A 525 10.88 5.71 -0.69
CA MET A 525 10.56 4.28 -0.74
C MET A 525 9.94 3.85 -2.07
N ALA A 526 9.08 4.67 -2.70
CA ALA A 526 8.50 4.33 -4.01
C ALA A 526 9.58 4.21 -5.09
N SER A 527 10.54 5.13 -5.13
CA SER A 527 11.68 5.02 -6.06
C SER A 527 12.56 3.81 -5.73
N ARG A 528 12.72 3.51 -4.43
CA ARG A 528 13.54 2.40 -3.95
C ARG A 528 12.94 1.02 -4.29
N ARG A 529 11.62 0.85 -4.23
CA ARG A 529 10.95 -0.41 -4.64
C ARG A 529 11.27 -0.78 -6.09
N LEU A 530 11.42 0.20 -6.97
CA LEU A 530 11.83 -0.02 -8.35
C LEU A 530 13.35 -0.19 -8.47
N LYS A 531 14.13 0.70 -7.87
CA LYS A 531 15.59 0.78 -8.08
C LYS A 531 16.38 -0.37 -7.43
N SER A 532 15.84 -0.96 -6.36
CA SER A 532 16.44 -2.10 -5.68
C SER A 532 16.05 -3.45 -6.25
N ASP A 533 15.06 -3.54 -7.15
CA ASP A 533 14.56 -4.82 -7.64
C ASP A 533 15.17 -5.13 -9.01
N ARG A 534 15.90 -6.25 -9.12
CA ARG A 534 16.57 -6.65 -10.36
C ARG A 534 15.62 -6.74 -11.54
N PHE A 535 14.38 -7.18 -11.31
CA PHE A 535 13.37 -7.39 -12.34
C PHE A 535 12.75 -6.08 -12.84
N PHE A 536 12.93 -4.96 -12.15
CA PHE A 536 12.65 -3.62 -12.71
C PHE A 536 13.90 -2.93 -13.25
N THR A 537 15.09 -3.46 -12.99
CA THR A 537 16.37 -2.84 -13.32
C THR A 537 17.11 -3.69 -14.34
N LYS A 538 18.20 -4.35 -13.96
CA LYS A 538 19.10 -5.06 -14.88
C LYS A 538 18.42 -6.21 -15.64
N ASP A 539 17.39 -6.82 -15.06
CA ASP A 539 16.65 -7.95 -15.64
C ASP A 539 15.30 -7.53 -16.26
N TYR A 540 15.03 -6.23 -16.38
CA TYR A 540 13.88 -5.73 -17.15
C TYR A 540 14.21 -5.76 -18.65
N THR A 541 14.32 -6.97 -19.20
CA THR A 541 14.76 -7.23 -20.57
C THR A 541 13.83 -8.22 -21.28
N ALA A 542 13.86 -8.23 -22.61
CA ALA A 542 13.08 -9.17 -23.40
C ALA A 542 13.50 -10.63 -23.19
N GLU A 543 14.72 -10.90 -22.72
CA GLU A 543 15.16 -12.26 -22.39
C GLU A 543 14.42 -12.81 -21.16
N VAL A 544 14.14 -11.97 -20.17
CA VAL A 544 13.49 -12.37 -18.91
C VAL A 544 11.96 -12.23 -19.01
N TYR A 545 11.47 -11.18 -19.65
CA TYR A 545 10.03 -10.87 -19.73
C TYR A 545 9.35 -11.38 -21.00
N THR A 546 10.12 -11.79 -22.03
CA THR A 546 9.72 -11.79 -23.44
C THR A 546 9.47 -10.39 -23.99
N GLN A 547 9.65 -10.19 -25.30
CA GLN A 547 9.26 -8.93 -25.95
C GLN A 547 7.76 -8.67 -25.80
N PHE A 548 6.94 -9.72 -25.94
CA PHE A 548 5.49 -9.63 -25.69
C PHE A 548 5.17 -9.11 -24.30
N GLY A 549 5.88 -9.56 -23.26
CA GLY A 549 5.67 -9.12 -21.89
C GLY A 549 5.99 -7.64 -21.70
N LEU A 550 7.12 -7.17 -22.24
CA LEU A 550 7.47 -5.75 -22.23
C LEU A 550 6.41 -4.90 -22.96
N ASP A 551 6.00 -5.33 -24.15
CA ASP A 551 4.96 -4.65 -24.92
C ASP A 551 3.61 -4.65 -24.19
N TRP A 552 3.27 -5.73 -23.48
CA TRP A 552 2.06 -5.80 -22.66
C TRP A 552 2.11 -4.77 -21.54
N ILE A 553 3.23 -4.64 -20.83
CA ILE A 553 3.39 -3.66 -19.76
C ILE A 553 3.29 -2.24 -20.34
N ASP A 554 3.99 -1.95 -21.43
CA ASP A 554 4.06 -0.61 -22.02
C ASP A 554 2.74 -0.13 -22.62
N ASN A 555 1.93 -1.03 -23.16
CA ASN A 555 0.68 -0.68 -23.85
C ASN A 555 -0.58 -0.76 -22.96
N ASN A 556 -0.43 -1.16 -21.70
CA ASN A 556 -1.56 -1.29 -20.79
C ASN A 556 -1.53 -0.29 -19.63
N THR A 557 -2.75 0.11 -19.24
CA THR A 557 -3.09 0.99 -18.12
C THR A 557 -4.24 0.36 -17.35
N PHE A 558 -4.61 0.91 -16.19
CA PHE A 558 -5.76 0.40 -15.45
C PHE A 558 -7.06 0.46 -16.28
N LEU A 559 -7.22 1.53 -17.08
CA LEU A 559 -8.36 1.67 -17.99
C LEU A 559 -8.35 0.64 -19.14
N THR A 560 -7.19 0.27 -19.69
CA THR A 560 -7.17 -0.75 -20.75
C THR A 560 -7.55 -2.13 -20.21
N ILE A 561 -7.14 -2.45 -18.99
CA ILE A 561 -7.53 -3.68 -18.29
C ILE A 561 -9.04 -3.69 -18.06
N LEU A 562 -9.60 -2.62 -17.50
CA LEU A 562 -11.04 -2.50 -17.28
C LEU A 562 -11.83 -2.63 -18.59
N ARG A 563 -11.40 -1.99 -19.68
CA ARG A 563 -12.05 -2.12 -21.01
C ARG A 563 -11.99 -3.54 -21.57
N ARG A 564 -10.90 -4.27 -21.30
CA ARG A 564 -10.72 -5.64 -21.78
C ARG A 564 -11.70 -6.60 -21.10
N HIS A 565 -11.88 -6.46 -19.79
CA HIS A 565 -12.67 -7.39 -18.99
C HIS A 565 -14.12 -6.94 -18.76
N HIS A 566 -14.39 -5.65 -18.88
CA HIS A 566 -15.69 -4.99 -18.66
C HIS A 566 -15.94 -3.89 -19.71
N PRO A 567 -16.10 -4.24 -21.00
CA PRO A 567 -16.32 -3.27 -22.07
C PRO A 567 -17.57 -2.40 -21.88
N GLU A 568 -18.53 -2.85 -21.06
CA GLU A 568 -19.74 -2.13 -20.67
C GLU A 568 -19.45 -0.79 -19.96
N LEU A 569 -18.26 -0.65 -19.37
CA LEU A 569 -17.80 0.59 -18.72
C LEU A 569 -17.44 1.71 -19.72
N ALA A 570 -17.38 1.42 -21.03
CA ALA A 570 -16.95 2.38 -22.04
C ALA A 570 -17.62 3.77 -21.96
N PRO A 571 -18.95 3.90 -21.71
CA PRO A 571 -19.61 5.21 -21.58
C PRO A 571 -19.06 6.07 -20.44
N ALA A 572 -18.64 5.45 -19.32
CA ALA A 572 -18.11 6.15 -18.15
C ALA A 572 -16.68 6.71 -18.38
N PHE A 573 -15.96 6.18 -19.37
CA PHE A 573 -14.56 6.52 -19.63
C PHE A 573 -14.36 7.70 -20.60
N PHE A 574 -15.43 8.33 -21.09
CA PHE A 574 -15.28 9.46 -22.01
C PHE A 574 -14.53 10.63 -21.36
N GLY A 575 -13.38 11.00 -21.95
CA GLY A 575 -12.49 12.05 -21.43
C GLY A 575 -11.70 11.66 -20.18
N ILE A 576 -11.72 10.40 -19.77
CA ILE A 576 -10.94 9.89 -18.63
C ILE A 576 -9.63 9.29 -19.15
N SER A 577 -8.50 9.86 -18.71
CA SER A 577 -7.15 9.39 -19.06
C SER A 577 -6.46 8.58 -17.95
N ASN A 578 -7.00 8.59 -16.74
CA ASN A 578 -6.46 7.89 -15.58
C ASN A 578 -7.61 7.24 -14.80
N GLY A 579 -7.53 5.93 -14.60
CA GLY A 579 -8.63 5.14 -14.03
C GLY A 579 -8.97 5.43 -12.57
N PHE A 580 -8.11 6.16 -11.85
CA PHE A 580 -8.32 6.53 -10.44
C PHE A 580 -8.90 7.93 -10.25
N LYS A 581 -9.04 8.71 -11.32
CA LYS A 581 -9.77 9.99 -11.27
C LYS A 581 -11.28 9.74 -11.30
N PRO A 582 -12.11 10.65 -10.74
CA PRO A 582 -13.56 10.54 -10.78
C PRO A 582 -14.09 10.31 -12.20
N TRP A 583 -14.89 9.27 -12.40
CA TRP A 583 -15.54 8.98 -13.67
C TRP A 583 -16.81 9.82 -13.84
N ARG A 584 -17.29 9.89 -15.09
CA ARG A 584 -18.56 10.56 -15.38
C ARG A 584 -19.72 9.64 -15.01
N LYS A 585 -20.76 10.21 -14.39
CA LYS A 585 -22.04 9.54 -14.25
C LYS A 585 -22.71 9.47 -15.63
N VAL A 586 -23.12 8.26 -16.02
CA VAL A 586 -23.96 7.99 -17.19
C VAL A 586 -25.40 8.37 -16.85
N GLY A 587 -26.12 8.97 -17.80
CA GLY A 587 -27.48 9.50 -17.60
C GLY A 587 -27.47 11.01 -17.72
#